data_AF-A0A139X1B5-F1
#
_entry.id   AF-A0A139X1B5-F1
#
_cell.length_a   1.000
_cell.length_b   1.000
_cell.length_c   1.000
_cell.angle_alpha   90.00
_cell.angle_beta   90.00
_cell.angle_gamma   90.00
#
_symmetry.space_group_name_H-M   'P 1'
#
loop_
_entity.id
_entity.type
_entity.pdbx_description
1 polymer ?
#
loop_
_entity_poly.entity_id
_entity_poly.type
_entity_poly.pdbx_seq_one_letter_code
_entity_poly.pdbx_strand_id
1 'polypeptide(L)'
;MPLLKTAIDRVAQKTVNSSSHAIVIGGSIAGLLAARVLADHFNLVTICERDRFLVSLIGIGGDYPPTDEAGFLNFAQSLRSSEIYEVIKNSQPLSPIYGYHRTENCWHHYERLSRFPDNLVVLGDAFCAFNPIYGQGMTVASLGALTLDQCLKQKNQSKGLAHRFQKQLAKVSTLPWLMATGDDFRWSTTKGKQPGLITRLMHLYLDQIMLVAVHNAFVYRVLLEVTHLLKPPTAFFHPAIVTQVLKQTMNQRAQPFKF
;
A
#
# COMPACT_ATOMS: atom_id res chain seq x y z
N MET A 1 25.33 20.54 15.13
CA MET A 1 26.20 19.57 14.41
C MET A 1 27.31 18.90 15.24
N PRO A 2 27.96 19.53 16.26
CA PRO A 2 29.06 18.87 17.00
C PRO A 2 28.62 17.62 17.77
N LEU A 3 27.45 17.66 18.41
CA LEU A 3 26.92 16.58 19.24
C LEU A 3 26.54 15.30 18.46
N LEU A 4 26.09 15.45 17.21
CA LEU A 4 25.75 14.31 16.34
C LEU A 4 27.02 13.56 15.92
N LYS A 5 28.09 14.31 15.63
CA LYS A 5 29.40 13.73 15.30
C LYS A 5 29.97 12.96 16.49
N THR A 6 29.88 13.53 17.71
CA THR A 6 30.33 12.86 18.94
C THR A 6 29.51 11.60 19.27
N ALA A 7 28.21 11.58 18.97
CA ALA A 7 27.37 10.39 19.17
C ALA A 7 27.70 9.29 18.14
N ILE A 8 27.90 9.66 16.87
CA ILE A 8 28.34 8.74 15.81
C ILE A 8 29.73 8.17 16.12
N ASP A 9 30.66 9.00 16.56
CA ASP A 9 32.02 8.58 16.91
C ASP A 9 32.05 7.70 18.16
N ARG A 10 31.15 7.93 19.14
CA ARG A 10 30.99 7.04 20.33
C ARG A 10 30.37 5.69 19.98
N VAL A 11 29.48 5.63 19.00
CA VAL A 11 28.94 4.35 18.49
C VAL A 11 30.00 3.63 17.64
N ALA A 12 30.82 4.36 16.89
CA ALA A 12 31.90 3.79 16.09
C ALA A 12 33.08 3.23 16.92
N GLN A 13 33.27 3.69 18.16
CA GLN A 13 34.37 3.26 19.04
C GLN A 13 34.04 2.05 19.95
N LYS A 14 32.80 1.58 19.98
CA LYS A 14 32.51 0.26 20.56
C LYS A 14 32.81 -0.77 19.48
N THR A 15 33.98 -1.41 19.55
CA THR A 15 34.33 -2.60 18.76
C THR A 15 33.35 -3.73 19.09
N VAL A 16 32.16 -3.65 18.50
CA VAL A 16 31.26 -4.77 18.35
C VAL A 16 31.89 -5.64 17.28
N ASN A 17 32.11 -6.91 17.62
CA ASN A 17 32.61 -7.90 16.68
C ASN A 17 31.79 -7.81 15.39
N SER A 18 32.44 -7.45 14.26
CA SER A 18 31.79 -7.07 12.99
C SER A 18 30.87 -8.17 12.42
N SER A 19 31.00 -9.38 12.94
CA SER A 19 30.17 -10.55 12.67
C SER A 19 28.81 -10.58 13.42
N SER A 20 28.48 -9.60 14.26
CA SER A 20 27.29 -9.64 15.14
C SER A 20 26.33 -8.45 15.04
N HIS A 21 26.64 -7.44 14.20
CA HIS A 21 25.83 -6.23 14.05
C HIS A 21 25.61 -5.90 12.57
N ALA A 22 24.34 -5.74 12.18
CA ALA A 22 23.96 -5.26 10.86
C ALA A 22 23.34 -3.86 10.93
N ILE A 23 23.61 -3.04 9.90
CA ILE A 23 23.00 -1.71 9.74
C ILE A 23 22.15 -1.72 8.47
N VAL A 24 20.88 -1.35 8.61
CA VAL A 24 19.96 -1.15 7.48
C VAL A 24 19.76 0.34 7.28
N ILE A 25 20.09 0.82 6.08
CA ILE A 25 19.82 2.22 5.70
C ILE A 25 18.48 2.26 4.96
N GLY A 26 17.51 2.95 5.56
CA GLY A 26 16.13 3.06 5.09
C GLY A 26 15.15 2.50 6.13
N GLY A 27 14.26 3.36 6.63
CA GLY A 27 13.18 3.03 7.58
C GLY A 27 11.85 2.66 6.92
N SER A 28 11.83 2.51 5.60
CA SER A 28 10.66 2.07 4.85
C SER A 28 10.34 0.58 5.12
N ILE A 29 9.20 0.10 4.62
CA ILE A 29 8.80 -1.32 4.71
C ILE A 29 9.91 -2.26 4.21
N ALA A 30 10.61 -1.91 3.12
CA ALA A 30 11.72 -2.72 2.62
C ALA A 30 12.86 -2.81 3.63
N GLY A 31 13.19 -1.70 4.29
CA GLY A 31 14.21 -1.67 5.34
C GLY A 31 13.79 -2.44 6.59
N LEU A 32 12.53 -2.32 7.01
CA LEU A 32 12.00 -3.09 8.15
C LEU A 32 11.97 -4.60 7.86
N LEU A 33 11.60 -5.01 6.64
CA LEU A 33 11.64 -6.41 6.22
C LEU A 33 13.07 -6.94 6.14
N ALA A 34 14.00 -6.17 5.57
CA ALA A 34 15.42 -6.51 5.57
C ALA A 34 15.96 -6.64 7.00
N ALA A 35 15.61 -5.70 7.88
CA ALA A 35 16.00 -5.73 9.28
C ALA A 35 15.44 -6.96 10.00
N ARG A 36 14.19 -7.35 9.71
CA ARG A 36 13.60 -8.58 10.26
C ARG A 36 14.36 -9.82 9.83
N VAL A 37 14.72 -9.97 8.55
CA VAL A 37 15.50 -11.11 8.07
C VAL A 37 16.89 -11.13 8.72
N LEU A 38 17.54 -9.97 8.80
CA LEU A 38 18.85 -9.84 9.44
C LEU A 38 18.80 -10.15 10.94
N ALA A 39 17.68 -9.88 11.61
CA ALA A 39 17.53 -10.18 13.04
C ALA A 39 17.56 -11.69 13.36
N ASP A 40 17.37 -12.58 12.37
CA ASP A 40 17.57 -14.03 12.56
C ASP A 40 19.07 -14.44 12.49
N HIS A 41 19.94 -13.54 12.03
CA HIS A 41 21.37 -13.82 11.77
C HIS A 41 22.34 -12.92 12.53
N PHE A 42 21.88 -11.78 13.06
CA PHE A 42 22.70 -10.78 13.76
C PHE A 42 22.09 -10.47 15.13
N ASN A 43 22.95 -10.29 16.14
CA ASN A 43 22.53 -10.00 17.52
C ASN A 43 21.97 -8.59 17.69
N LEU A 44 22.41 -7.65 16.84
CA LEU A 44 21.91 -6.29 16.80
C LEU A 44 21.64 -5.91 15.35
N VAL A 45 20.49 -5.30 15.09
CA VAL A 45 20.17 -4.68 13.81
C VAL A 45 19.80 -3.22 14.08
N THR A 46 20.59 -2.29 13.55
CA THR A 46 20.30 -0.86 13.64
C THR A 46 19.69 -0.38 12.34
N ILE A 47 18.54 0.29 12.42
CA ILE A 47 17.91 0.91 11.27
C ILE A 47 18.26 2.40 11.30
N CYS A 48 18.83 2.90 10.22
CA CYS A 48 19.14 4.31 10.03
C CYS A 48 18.27 4.85 8.90
N GLU A 49 17.41 5.82 9.20
CA GLU A 49 16.74 6.64 8.20
C GLU A 49 17.38 8.02 8.18
N ARG A 50 17.44 8.66 7.01
CA ARG A 50 17.81 10.08 6.94
C ARG A 50 16.63 10.83 7.52
N ASP A 51 16.81 11.67 8.55
CA ASP A 51 15.79 12.49 9.24
C ASP A 51 14.96 13.39 8.29
N ARG A 52 14.22 12.77 7.38
CA ARG A 52 13.52 13.33 6.24
C ARG A 52 12.26 12.51 6.07
N PHE A 53 11.14 13.20 6.08
CA PHE A 53 9.84 12.57 5.94
C PHE A 53 9.20 13.04 4.65
N LEU A 54 8.61 12.11 3.90
CA LEU A 54 7.64 12.46 2.88
C LEU A 54 6.29 12.61 3.58
N VAL A 55 5.73 13.83 3.55
CA VAL A 55 4.44 14.12 4.14
C VAL A 55 3.43 14.34 3.03
N SER A 56 2.35 13.56 3.06
CA SER A 56 1.21 13.71 2.16
C SER A 56 -0.05 13.89 2.99
N LEU A 57 -0.71 15.04 2.80
CA LEU A 57 -2.05 15.27 3.32
C LEU A 57 -3.04 14.87 2.23
N ILE A 58 -4.11 14.18 2.62
CA ILE A 58 -5.12 13.67 1.70
C ILE A 58 -6.46 14.14 2.23
N GLY A 59 -7.21 14.83 1.40
CA GLY A 59 -8.60 15.17 1.68
C GLY A 59 -9.54 14.49 0.69
N ILE A 60 -10.81 14.40 1.07
CA ILE A 60 -11.82 13.56 0.40
C ILE A 60 -13.04 14.43 0.11
N GLY A 61 -13.74 14.15 -0.99
CA GLY A 61 -15.05 14.76 -1.25
C GLY A 61 -15.01 16.26 -1.57
N GLY A 62 -13.89 16.76 -2.12
CA GLY A 62 -13.73 18.17 -2.48
C GLY A 62 -13.00 19.00 -1.43
N ASP A 63 -12.70 18.43 -0.27
CA ASP A 63 -11.79 19.02 0.71
C ASP A 63 -10.35 18.77 0.25
N TYR A 64 -9.73 19.74 -0.43
CA TYR A 64 -8.40 19.59 -1.02
C TYR A 64 -7.36 20.32 -0.17
N PRO A 65 -6.30 19.63 0.30
CA PRO A 65 -5.18 20.29 0.95
C PRO A 65 -4.58 21.35 0.02
N PRO A 66 -4.44 22.61 0.48
CA PRO A 66 -3.80 23.65 -0.31
C PRO A 66 -2.33 23.33 -0.60
N THR A 67 -1.79 23.97 -1.64
CA THR A 67 -0.39 23.80 -2.08
C THR A 67 0.53 24.93 -1.64
N ASP A 68 -0.01 25.95 -0.96
CA ASP A 68 0.78 26.93 -0.23
C ASP A 68 1.06 26.46 1.19
N GLU A 69 2.19 26.90 1.76
CA GLU A 69 2.68 26.44 3.06
C GLU A 69 1.70 26.74 4.21
N ALA A 70 1.08 27.93 4.20
CA ALA A 70 0.13 28.32 5.23
C ALA A 70 -1.14 27.45 5.19
N GLY A 71 -1.70 27.25 4.00
CA GLY A 71 -2.86 26.39 3.79
C GLY A 71 -2.57 24.93 4.13
N PHE A 72 -1.39 24.40 3.78
CA PHE A 72 -0.97 23.05 4.13
C PHE A 72 -0.84 22.85 5.65
N LEU A 73 -0.23 23.81 6.36
CA LEU A 73 -0.13 23.79 7.82
C LEU A 73 -1.50 23.88 8.50
N ASN A 74 -2.39 24.76 8.02
CA ASN A 74 -3.75 24.87 8.53
C ASN A 74 -4.54 23.57 8.32
N PHE A 75 -4.38 22.94 7.15
CA PHE A 75 -4.98 21.63 6.88
C PHE A 75 -4.44 20.57 7.86
N ALA A 76 -3.13 20.50 8.05
CA ALA A 76 -2.52 19.59 9.01
C ALA A 76 -3.02 19.82 10.45
N GLN A 77 -3.23 21.08 10.84
CA GLN A 77 -3.75 21.44 12.16
C GLN A 77 -5.20 20.98 12.37
N SER A 78 -5.99 20.90 11.30
CA SER A 78 -7.39 20.45 11.35
C SER A 78 -7.55 18.93 11.54
N LEU A 79 -6.46 18.16 11.45
CA LEU A 79 -6.48 16.71 11.65
C LEU A 79 -6.84 16.34 13.10
N ARG A 80 -7.31 15.10 13.29
CA ARG A 80 -7.78 14.61 14.59
C ARG A 80 -6.72 14.67 15.70
N SER A 81 -5.43 14.52 15.38
CA SER A 81 -4.33 14.74 16.32
C SER A 81 -3.41 15.87 15.86
N SER A 82 -3.02 16.70 16.83
CA SER A 82 -2.05 17.78 16.68
C SER A 82 -0.61 17.31 16.43
N GLU A 83 -0.32 16.04 16.71
CA GLU A 83 1.03 15.46 16.69
C GLU A 83 1.66 15.55 15.30
N ILE A 84 0.87 15.32 14.25
CA ILE A 84 1.33 15.44 12.86
C ILE A 84 1.63 16.90 12.52
N TYR A 85 0.74 17.82 12.93
CA TYR A 85 0.95 19.26 12.75
C TYR A 85 2.21 19.76 13.46
N GLU A 86 2.42 19.38 14.71
CA GLU A 86 3.60 19.79 15.48
C GLU A 86 4.90 19.24 14.86
N VAL A 87 4.89 18.01 14.32
CA VAL A 87 6.05 17.47 13.59
C VAL A 87 6.32 18.26 12.32
N ILE A 88 5.29 18.54 11.51
CA ILE A 88 5.45 19.29 10.24
C ILE A 88 5.95 20.71 10.52
N LYS A 89 5.31 21.42 11.46
CA LYS A 89 5.63 22.80 11.83
C LYS A 89 7.08 22.97 12.31
N ASN A 90 7.60 21.99 13.04
CA ASN A 90 8.97 22.02 13.57
C ASN A 90 10.00 21.38 12.62
N SER A 91 9.59 20.97 11.42
CA SER A 91 10.47 20.38 10.39
C SER A 91 10.89 21.42 9.35
N GLN A 92 12.02 21.18 8.68
CA GLN A 92 12.46 22.00 7.54
C GLN A 92 11.88 21.45 6.22
N PRO A 93 11.12 22.24 5.44
CA PRO A 93 10.71 21.85 4.10
C PRO A 93 11.92 21.67 3.17
N LEU A 94 12.01 20.53 2.49
CA LEU A 94 13.08 20.23 1.53
C LEU A 94 12.67 20.43 0.06
N SER A 95 11.38 20.65 -0.20
CA SER A 95 10.82 20.89 -1.53
C SER A 95 9.57 21.76 -1.43
N PRO A 96 9.09 22.33 -2.55
CA PRO A 96 7.74 22.85 -2.64
C PRO A 96 6.68 21.78 -2.34
N ILE A 97 5.47 22.22 -1.99
CA ILE A 97 4.30 21.36 -1.83
C ILE A 97 3.65 21.16 -3.20
N TYR A 98 3.37 19.91 -3.55
CA TYR A 98 2.76 19.55 -4.84
C TYR A 98 1.36 18.97 -4.61
N GLY A 99 0.40 19.45 -5.39
CA GLY A 99 -0.96 18.92 -5.41
C GLY A 99 -1.12 17.86 -6.51
N TYR A 100 -1.86 16.80 -6.19
CA TYR A 100 -2.27 15.79 -7.17
C TYR A 100 -3.75 15.48 -6.98
N HIS A 101 -4.55 15.71 -8.02
CA HIS A 101 -6.02 15.61 -7.96
C HIS A 101 -6.60 14.41 -8.72
N ARG A 102 -5.77 13.61 -9.41
CA ARG A 102 -6.23 12.45 -10.20
C ARG A 102 -6.20 11.16 -9.38
N THR A 103 -7.09 11.07 -8.40
CA THR A 103 -7.24 9.90 -7.52
C THR A 103 -8.34 8.93 -8.00
N GLU A 104 -8.69 8.97 -9.29
CA GLU A 104 -9.73 8.10 -9.84
C GLU A 104 -9.21 6.70 -10.16
N ASN A 105 -10.05 5.70 -9.93
CA ASN A 105 -9.85 4.35 -10.45
C ASN A 105 -10.40 4.30 -11.89
N CYS A 106 -9.56 4.00 -12.87
CA CYS A 106 -9.95 3.87 -14.28
C CYS A 106 -9.40 2.59 -14.91
N TRP A 107 -10.26 1.79 -15.53
CA TRP A 107 -9.85 0.59 -16.27
C TRP A 107 -10.31 0.68 -17.73
N HIS A 108 -9.35 0.78 -18.64
CA HIS A 108 -9.60 0.69 -20.07
C HIS A 108 -9.65 -0.77 -20.53
N HIS A 109 -10.82 -1.23 -20.94
CA HIS A 109 -11.10 -2.64 -21.26
C HIS A 109 -10.60 -3.09 -22.64
N TYR A 110 -9.31 -2.91 -22.93
CA TYR A 110 -8.70 -3.34 -24.20
C TYR A 110 -8.80 -4.85 -24.43
N GLU A 111 -8.88 -5.65 -23.37
CA GLU A 111 -9.04 -7.10 -23.41
C GLU A 111 -10.39 -7.57 -23.95
N ARG A 112 -11.37 -6.67 -24.02
CA ARG A 112 -12.72 -6.94 -24.54
C ARG A 112 -12.87 -6.60 -26.03
N LEU A 113 -11.86 -5.98 -26.64
CA LEU A 113 -11.92 -5.61 -28.05
C LEU A 113 -11.89 -6.87 -28.92
N SER A 114 -12.84 -6.97 -29.85
CA SER A 114 -12.93 -8.12 -30.77
C SER A 114 -11.77 -8.15 -31.77
N ARG A 115 -11.17 -6.99 -32.06
CA ARG A 115 -9.97 -6.82 -32.88
C ARG A 115 -8.99 -5.90 -32.15
N PHE A 116 -7.73 -6.31 -32.07
CA PHE A 116 -6.67 -5.53 -31.44
C PHE A 116 -5.39 -5.62 -32.29
N PRO A 117 -4.65 -4.52 -32.49
CA PRO A 117 -3.45 -4.53 -33.32
C PRO A 117 -2.33 -5.37 -32.67
N ASP A 118 -1.68 -6.23 -33.47
CA ASP A 118 -0.67 -7.19 -32.98
C ASP A 118 0.63 -6.55 -32.47
N ASN A 119 0.94 -5.33 -32.89
CA ASN A 119 2.19 -4.62 -32.55
C ASN A 119 1.98 -3.46 -31.56
N LEU A 120 0.87 -3.48 -30.83
CA LEU A 120 0.57 -2.49 -29.79
C LEU A 120 0.46 -3.20 -28.44
N VAL A 121 1.09 -2.67 -27.42
CA VAL A 121 0.85 -3.08 -26.03
C VAL A 121 0.51 -1.85 -25.21
N VAL A 122 -0.40 -2.00 -24.25
CA VAL A 122 -0.84 -0.95 -23.33
C VAL A 122 -0.66 -1.49 -21.93
N LEU A 123 0.04 -0.75 -21.06
CA LEU A 123 0.37 -1.17 -19.70
C LEU A 123 0.41 0.05 -18.76
N GLY A 124 0.50 -0.22 -17.45
CA GLY A 124 0.49 0.81 -16.42
C GLY A 124 -0.84 1.57 -16.39
N ASP A 125 -0.79 2.85 -16.04
CA ASP A 125 -1.98 3.70 -15.91
C ASP A 125 -2.73 3.88 -17.23
N ALA A 126 -2.07 3.69 -18.38
CA ALA A 126 -2.75 3.69 -19.68
C ALA A 126 -3.70 2.49 -19.88
N PHE A 127 -3.50 1.40 -19.14
CA PHE A 127 -4.39 0.23 -19.14
C PHE A 127 -5.35 0.28 -17.95
N CYS A 128 -4.81 0.45 -16.74
CA CYS A 128 -5.56 0.47 -15.50
C CYS A 128 -4.87 1.40 -14.50
N ALA A 129 -5.49 2.55 -14.25
CA ALA A 129 -5.06 3.54 -13.26
C ALA A 129 -5.81 3.29 -11.95
N PHE A 130 -5.07 3.28 -10.84
CA PHE A 130 -5.63 3.08 -9.50
C PHE A 130 -5.56 4.38 -8.70
N ASN A 131 -6.51 4.55 -7.78
CA ASN A 131 -6.37 5.53 -6.72
C ASN A 131 -5.05 5.25 -5.94
N PRO A 132 -4.10 6.20 -5.89
CA PRO A 132 -2.77 5.96 -5.35
C PRO A 132 -2.76 5.68 -3.84
N ILE A 133 -3.87 5.94 -3.13
CA ILE A 133 -4.00 5.66 -1.69
C ILE A 133 -3.75 4.19 -1.35
N TYR A 134 -4.01 3.28 -2.30
CA TYR A 134 -3.82 1.84 -2.12
C TYR A 134 -2.38 1.38 -2.42
N GLY A 135 -1.54 2.22 -3.03
CA GLY A 135 -0.13 1.92 -3.29
C GLY A 135 0.14 0.79 -4.30
N GLN A 136 -0.84 0.41 -5.13
CA GLN A 136 -0.73 -0.78 -6.00
C GLN A 136 -0.15 -0.50 -7.40
N GLY A 137 -0.19 0.74 -7.89
CA GLY A 137 0.10 1.06 -9.30
C GLY A 137 1.47 0.58 -9.79
N MET A 138 2.55 0.86 -9.05
CA MET A 138 3.90 0.43 -9.44
C MET A 138 4.06 -1.10 -9.45
N THR A 139 3.45 -1.78 -8.48
CA THR A 139 3.47 -3.24 -8.41
C THR A 139 2.71 -3.84 -9.59
N VAL A 140 1.52 -3.32 -9.92
CA VAL A 140 0.74 -3.79 -11.08
C VAL A 140 1.46 -3.51 -12.40
N ALA A 141 2.09 -2.34 -12.56
CA ALA A 141 2.90 -2.04 -13.74
C ALA A 141 4.07 -3.03 -13.89
N SER A 142 4.75 -3.36 -12.78
CA SER A 142 5.84 -4.35 -12.76
C SER A 142 5.36 -5.76 -13.11
N LEU A 143 4.24 -6.19 -12.53
CA LEU A 143 3.61 -7.47 -12.87
C LEU A 143 3.16 -7.50 -14.35
N GLY A 144 2.72 -6.37 -14.89
CA GLY A 144 2.40 -6.22 -16.30
C GLY A 144 3.62 -6.42 -17.20
N ALA A 145 4.78 -5.83 -16.85
CA ALA A 145 6.02 -6.05 -17.58
C ALA A 145 6.47 -7.53 -17.55
N LEU A 146 6.36 -8.20 -16.39
CA LEU A 146 6.65 -9.64 -16.27
C LEU A 146 5.67 -10.49 -17.10
N THR A 147 4.40 -10.11 -17.14
CA THR A 147 3.37 -10.79 -17.95
C THR A 147 3.68 -10.66 -19.45
N LEU A 148 4.18 -9.50 -19.88
CA LEU A 148 4.60 -9.27 -21.26
C LEU A 148 5.80 -10.16 -21.62
N ASP A 149 6.82 -10.22 -20.75
CA ASP A 149 7.99 -11.09 -20.93
C ASP A 149 7.58 -12.57 -21.07
N GLN A 150 6.65 -13.04 -20.22
CA GLN A 150 6.10 -14.40 -20.32
C GLN A 150 5.38 -14.65 -21.64
N CYS A 151 4.60 -13.66 -22.12
CA CYS A 151 3.92 -13.76 -23.43
C CYS A 151 4.92 -13.85 -24.59
N LEU A 152 6.03 -13.11 -24.53
CA LEU A 152 7.08 -13.07 -25.57
C LEU A 152 7.91 -14.36 -25.60
N LYS A 153 8.13 -15.01 -24.45
CA LYS A 153 8.89 -16.26 -24.35
C LYS A 153 8.17 -17.48 -24.94
N GLN A 154 6.85 -17.42 -25.15
CA GLN A 154 6.08 -18.50 -25.77
C GLN A 154 6.41 -18.56 -27.28
N LYS A 155 7.31 -19.47 -27.67
CA LYS A 155 7.78 -19.64 -29.06
C LYS A 155 6.60 -19.87 -30.04
N ASN A 156 6.73 -19.33 -31.26
CA ASN A 156 5.85 -19.52 -32.43
C ASN A 156 4.44 -18.90 -32.39
N GLN A 157 4.17 -17.87 -31.59
CA GLN A 157 2.86 -17.20 -31.55
C GLN A 157 2.94 -15.66 -31.58
N SER A 158 3.55 -15.11 -32.64
CA SER A 158 3.61 -13.65 -32.85
C SER A 158 2.23 -13.05 -33.17
N LYS A 159 1.42 -13.74 -33.98
CA LYS A 159 0.03 -13.33 -34.25
C LYS A 159 -0.83 -13.44 -32.99
N GLY A 160 -1.58 -12.39 -32.68
CA GLY A 160 -2.48 -12.34 -31.52
C GLY A 160 -1.77 -12.18 -30.17
N LEU A 161 -0.45 -11.94 -30.15
CA LEU A 161 0.32 -11.77 -28.91
C LEU A 161 -0.20 -10.60 -28.09
N ALA A 162 -0.38 -9.43 -28.72
CA ALA A 162 -0.86 -8.24 -28.06
C ALA A 162 -2.21 -8.48 -27.35
N HIS A 163 -3.18 -9.07 -28.05
CA HIS A 163 -4.49 -9.33 -27.46
C HIS A 163 -4.44 -10.39 -26.34
N ARG A 164 -3.63 -11.45 -26.50
CA ARG A 164 -3.38 -12.42 -25.43
C ARG A 164 -2.76 -11.76 -24.21
N PHE A 165 -1.77 -10.89 -24.41
CA PHE A 165 -1.16 -10.10 -23.34
C PHE A 165 -2.21 -9.25 -22.62
N GLN A 166 -3.05 -8.49 -23.33
CA GLN A 166 -4.11 -7.69 -22.70
C GLN A 166 -5.06 -8.54 -21.83
N LYS A 167 -5.43 -9.73 -22.32
CA LYS A 167 -6.25 -10.67 -21.53
C LYS A 167 -5.54 -11.20 -20.29
N GLN A 168 -4.23 -11.41 -20.33
CA GLN A 168 -3.46 -11.84 -19.16
C GLN A 168 -3.26 -10.67 -18.18
N LEU A 169 -2.94 -9.48 -18.68
CA LEU A 169 -2.82 -8.26 -17.87
C LEU A 169 -4.13 -7.95 -17.14
N ALA A 170 -5.27 -8.16 -17.78
CA ALA A 170 -6.58 -8.01 -17.15
C ALA A 170 -6.74 -8.95 -15.94
N LYS A 171 -6.29 -10.21 -16.03
CA LYS A 171 -6.35 -11.16 -14.91
C LYS A 171 -5.49 -10.71 -13.74
N VAL A 172 -4.27 -10.24 -14.02
CA VAL A 172 -3.33 -9.72 -13.02
C VAL A 172 -3.90 -8.46 -12.33
N SER A 173 -4.58 -7.60 -13.08
CA SER A 173 -5.14 -6.34 -12.59
C SER A 173 -6.48 -6.51 -11.84
N THR A 174 -7.16 -7.65 -12.00
CA THR A 174 -8.51 -7.89 -11.45
C THR A 174 -8.54 -7.76 -9.94
N LEU A 175 -7.55 -8.35 -9.26
CA LEU A 175 -7.50 -8.34 -7.80
C LEU A 175 -7.20 -6.93 -7.25
N PRO A 176 -6.11 -6.26 -7.66
CA PRO A 176 -5.86 -4.87 -7.32
C PRO A 176 -7.08 -3.96 -7.55
N TRP A 177 -7.74 -4.13 -8.70
CA TRP A 177 -8.94 -3.37 -9.04
C TRP A 177 -10.09 -3.58 -8.06
N LEU A 178 -10.37 -4.82 -7.69
CA LEU A 178 -11.43 -5.13 -6.73
C LEU A 178 -11.16 -4.52 -5.35
N MET A 179 -9.89 -4.52 -4.92
CA MET A 179 -9.50 -3.91 -3.65
C MET A 179 -9.66 -2.39 -3.70
N ALA A 180 -9.09 -1.74 -4.72
CA ALA A 180 -9.13 -0.29 -4.85
C ALA A 180 -10.54 0.26 -5.03
N THR A 181 -11.37 -0.39 -5.85
CA THR A 181 -12.75 0.05 -6.08
C THR A 181 -13.68 -0.32 -4.92
N GLY A 182 -13.46 -1.47 -4.26
CA GLY A 182 -14.25 -1.89 -3.11
C GLY A 182 -14.18 -0.87 -1.97
N ASP A 183 -12.98 -0.43 -1.62
CA ASP A 183 -12.78 0.58 -0.57
C ASP A 183 -13.26 1.98 -1.00
N ASP A 184 -13.10 2.37 -2.27
CA ASP A 184 -13.62 3.65 -2.76
C ASP A 184 -15.16 3.73 -2.66
N PHE A 185 -15.89 2.63 -2.89
CA PHE A 185 -17.35 2.60 -2.74
C PHE A 185 -17.84 2.73 -1.30
N ARG A 186 -16.96 2.74 -0.30
CA ARG A 186 -17.33 3.08 1.08
C ARG A 186 -17.68 4.57 1.21
N TRP A 187 -17.23 5.42 0.28
CA TRP A 187 -17.51 6.84 0.26
C TRP A 187 -18.78 7.14 -0.54
N SER A 188 -19.68 7.94 0.05
CA SER A 188 -20.93 8.36 -0.58
C SER A 188 -20.72 9.21 -1.84
N THR A 189 -19.57 9.84 -1.98
CA THR A 189 -19.17 10.68 -3.12
C THR A 189 -18.69 9.88 -4.33
N THR A 190 -18.44 8.58 -4.19
CA THR A 190 -17.90 7.73 -5.27
C THR A 190 -18.96 7.44 -6.32
N LYS A 191 -18.65 7.77 -7.59
CA LYS A 191 -19.52 7.50 -8.75
C LYS A 191 -19.15 6.16 -9.36
N GLY A 192 -20.14 5.28 -9.56
CA GLY A 192 -19.94 3.98 -10.19
C GLY A 192 -21.04 2.97 -9.84
N LYS A 193 -20.85 1.72 -10.24
CA LYS A 193 -21.81 0.64 -9.93
C LYS A 193 -21.75 0.32 -8.43
N GLN A 194 -22.85 0.59 -7.74
CA GLN A 194 -22.97 0.36 -6.30
C GLN A 194 -22.64 -1.10 -5.90
N PRO A 195 -21.94 -1.31 -4.78
CA PRO A 195 -21.55 -2.64 -4.32
C PRO A 195 -22.80 -3.47 -3.99
N GLY A 196 -22.82 -4.72 -4.47
CA GLY A 196 -23.88 -5.68 -4.19
C GLY A 196 -23.86 -6.17 -2.74
N LEU A 197 -24.87 -6.97 -2.37
CA LEU A 197 -25.01 -7.56 -1.03
C LEU A 197 -23.77 -8.33 -0.57
N ILE A 198 -23.17 -9.14 -1.45
CA ILE A 198 -21.96 -9.91 -1.15
C ILE A 198 -20.80 -8.96 -0.82
N THR A 199 -20.59 -7.90 -1.60
CA THR A 199 -19.52 -6.92 -1.37
C THR A 199 -19.69 -6.23 -0.02
N ARG A 200 -20.91 -5.85 0.35
CA ARG A 200 -21.20 -5.25 1.67
C ARG A 200 -20.87 -6.20 2.83
N LEU A 201 -21.25 -7.47 2.71
CA LEU A 201 -20.91 -8.50 3.71
C LEU A 201 -19.39 -8.70 3.82
N MET A 202 -18.68 -8.66 2.69
CA MET A 202 -17.22 -8.73 2.69
C MET A 202 -16.56 -7.53 3.35
N HIS A 203 -17.08 -6.31 3.16
CA HIS A 203 -16.56 -5.13 3.87
C HIS A 203 -16.70 -5.28 5.38
N LEU A 204 -17.86 -5.74 5.88
CA LEU A 204 -18.07 -5.99 7.30
C LEU A 204 -17.07 -7.03 7.85
N TYR A 205 -16.76 -8.07 7.08
CA TYR A 205 -15.77 -9.06 7.46
C TYR A 205 -14.35 -8.49 7.51
N LEU A 206 -13.97 -7.71 6.49
CA LEU A 206 -12.65 -7.06 6.41
C LEU A 206 -12.46 -6.02 7.52
N ASP A 207 -13.50 -5.29 7.91
CA ASP A 207 -13.46 -4.36 9.05
C ASP A 207 -13.10 -5.09 10.35
N GLN A 208 -13.65 -6.29 10.57
CA GLN A 208 -13.28 -7.09 11.73
C GLN A 208 -11.85 -7.61 11.65
N ILE A 209 -11.36 -7.97 10.45
CA ILE A 209 -9.95 -8.33 10.25
C ILE A 209 -9.04 -7.17 10.65
N MET A 210 -9.36 -5.94 10.23
CA MET A 210 -8.59 -4.75 10.59
C MET A 210 -8.54 -4.56 12.12
N LEU A 211 -9.66 -4.70 12.81
CA LEU A 211 -9.72 -4.59 14.27
C LEU A 211 -8.90 -5.68 14.99
N VAL A 212 -8.95 -6.92 14.49
CA VAL A 212 -8.15 -8.03 15.04
C VAL A 212 -6.66 -7.82 14.76
N ALA A 213 -6.31 -7.31 13.57
CA ALA A 213 -4.94 -7.10 13.15
C ALA A 213 -4.17 -6.13 14.08
N VAL A 214 -4.87 -5.19 14.73
CA VAL A 214 -4.25 -4.28 15.72
C VAL A 214 -3.63 -5.03 16.91
N HIS A 215 -4.18 -6.20 17.27
CA HIS A 215 -3.78 -6.93 18.48
C HIS A 215 -3.29 -8.37 18.21
N ASN A 216 -3.28 -8.81 16.95
CA ASN A 216 -2.91 -10.16 16.57
C ASN A 216 -1.88 -10.15 15.42
N ALA A 217 -0.61 -10.42 15.76
CA ALA A 217 0.50 -10.40 14.82
C ALA A 217 0.34 -11.38 13.63
N PHE A 218 -0.34 -12.52 13.84
CA PHE A 218 -0.60 -13.47 12.75
C PHE A 218 -1.59 -12.89 11.74
N VAL A 219 -2.69 -12.29 12.20
CA VAL A 219 -3.69 -11.65 11.32
C VAL A 219 -3.10 -10.42 10.64
N TYR A 220 -2.33 -9.61 11.36
CA TYR A 220 -1.61 -8.46 10.81
C TYR A 220 -0.65 -8.86 9.69
N ARG A 221 0.12 -9.94 9.88
CA ARG A 221 0.99 -10.48 8.84
C ARG A 221 0.21 -10.87 7.59
N VAL A 222 -0.91 -11.57 7.72
CA VAL A 222 -1.74 -11.96 6.57
C VAL A 222 -2.31 -10.73 5.85
N LEU A 223 -2.75 -9.72 6.62
CA LEU A 223 -3.18 -8.44 6.06
C LEU A 223 -2.07 -7.78 5.23
N LEU A 224 -0.83 -7.72 5.75
CA LEU A 224 0.31 -7.21 5.01
C LEU A 224 0.60 -8.04 3.75
N GLU A 225 0.61 -9.36 3.85
CA GLU A 225 0.88 -10.24 2.71
C GLU A 225 -0.17 -10.09 1.60
N VAL A 226 -1.46 -9.91 1.94
CA VAL A 226 -2.50 -9.69 0.93
C VAL A 226 -2.44 -8.28 0.34
N THR A 227 -2.28 -7.25 1.17
CA THR A 227 -2.20 -5.85 0.71
C THR A 227 -1.01 -5.61 -0.22
N HIS A 228 0.09 -6.34 0.00
CA HIS A 228 1.30 -6.28 -0.83
C HIS A 228 1.32 -7.34 -1.95
N LEU A 229 0.17 -7.97 -2.26
CA LEU A 229 -0.01 -8.93 -3.35
C LEU A 229 0.89 -10.17 -3.27
N LEU A 230 1.38 -10.53 -2.08
CA LEU A 230 2.13 -11.77 -1.82
C LEU A 230 1.21 -12.98 -1.62
N LYS A 231 -0.04 -12.75 -1.21
CA LYS A 231 -1.08 -13.77 -1.08
C LYS A 231 -2.39 -13.32 -1.72
N PRO A 232 -3.20 -14.25 -2.24
CA PRO A 232 -4.56 -13.93 -2.69
C PRO A 232 -5.48 -13.59 -1.50
N PRO A 233 -6.56 -12.81 -1.68
CA PRO A 233 -7.51 -12.48 -0.61
C PRO A 233 -8.22 -13.68 -0.02
N THR A 234 -8.24 -14.82 -0.72
CA THR A 234 -8.74 -16.08 -0.17
C THR A 234 -8.01 -16.46 1.13
N ALA A 235 -6.79 -15.97 1.35
CA ALA A 235 -6.06 -16.12 2.60
C ALA A 235 -6.81 -15.54 3.83
N PHE A 236 -7.64 -14.51 3.64
CA PHE A 236 -8.48 -13.98 4.72
C PHE A 236 -9.55 -14.96 5.20
N PHE A 237 -9.89 -15.98 4.39
CA PHE A 237 -10.89 -17.00 4.73
C PHE A 237 -10.26 -18.27 5.28
N HIS A 238 -8.96 -18.27 5.56
CA HIS A 238 -8.32 -19.39 6.22
C HIS A 238 -8.98 -19.63 7.59
N PRO A 239 -9.27 -20.89 8.00
CA PRO A 239 -10.01 -21.19 9.23
C PRO A 239 -9.42 -20.53 10.48
N ALA A 240 -8.09 -20.43 10.55
CA ALA A 240 -7.40 -19.75 11.65
C ALA A 240 -7.73 -18.25 11.74
N ILE A 241 -7.88 -17.54 10.61
CA ILE A 241 -8.26 -16.12 10.58
C ILE A 241 -9.73 -15.96 10.94
N VAL A 242 -10.61 -16.75 10.31
CA VAL A 242 -12.06 -16.74 10.57
C VAL A 242 -12.34 -16.96 12.06
N THR A 243 -11.63 -17.89 12.70
CA THR A 243 -11.76 -18.15 14.14
C THR A 243 -11.43 -16.91 14.98
N GLN A 244 -10.40 -16.13 14.63
CA GLN A 244 -10.04 -14.91 15.36
C GLN A 244 -11.10 -13.82 15.17
N VAL A 245 -11.63 -13.67 13.95
CA VAL A 245 -12.70 -12.71 13.65
C VAL A 245 -13.99 -13.05 14.41
N LEU A 246 -14.36 -14.32 14.47
CA LEU A 246 -15.54 -14.77 15.23
C LEU A 246 -15.38 -14.49 16.73
N LYS A 247 -14.19 -14.77 17.31
CA LYS A 247 -13.88 -14.45 18.72
C LYS A 247 -14.01 -12.94 19.00
N GLN A 248 -13.49 -12.10 18.11
CA GLN A 248 -13.60 -10.65 18.23
C GLN A 248 -15.06 -10.18 18.19
N THR A 249 -15.84 -10.69 17.24
CA THR A 249 -17.26 -10.31 17.08
C THR A 249 -18.07 -10.71 18.30
N MET A 250 -17.79 -11.87 18.91
CA MET A 250 -18.42 -12.30 20.16
C MET A 250 -18.04 -11.40 21.35
N ASN A 251 -16.76 -11.02 21.46
CA ASN A 251 -16.30 -10.12 22.51
C ASN A 251 -16.91 -8.71 22.38
N GLN A 252 -17.07 -8.18 21.16
CA GLN A 252 -17.75 -6.90 20.93
C GLN A 252 -19.23 -6.92 21.30
N ARG A 253 -19.93 -8.05 21.10
CA ARG A 253 -21.32 -8.20 21.56
C ARG A 253 -21.42 -8.27 23.08
N ALA A 254 -20.40 -8.76 23.76
CA ALA A 254 -20.34 -8.82 25.22
C ALA A 254 -19.98 -7.47 25.87
N GLN A 255 -19.31 -6.56 25.14
CA GLN A 255 -19.04 -5.20 25.56
C GLN A 255 -19.37 -4.20 24.45
N PRO A 256 -20.62 -3.70 24.37
CA PRO A 256 -20.95 -2.66 23.40
C PRO A 256 -20.08 -1.44 23.67
N PHE A 257 -19.47 -0.90 22.61
CA PHE A 257 -18.71 0.35 22.67
C PHE A 257 -19.55 1.44 23.35
N LYS A 258 -19.08 1.95 24.49
CA LYS A 258 -19.55 3.21 25.04
C LYS A 258 -18.88 4.33 24.24
N PHE A 259 -19.66 5.03 23.42
CA PHE A 259 -19.29 6.35 22.94
C PHE A 259 -19.53 7.40 24.03
#